data_AF-A0AAU7TBX7-F1
#
_entry.id   AF-A0AAU7TBX7-F1
#
_cell.length_a   1.000
_cell.length_b   1.000
_cell.length_c   1.000
_cell.angle_alpha   90.00
_cell.angle_beta   90.00
_cell.angle_gamma   90.00
#
_symmetry.space_group_name_H-M   'P 1'
#
loop_
_entity.id
_entity.type
_entity.pdbx_description
1 polymer ?
#
loop_
_entity_poly.entity_id
_entity_poly.type
_entity_poly.pdbx_seq_one_letter_code
_entity_poly.pdbx_strand_id
1 'polypeptide(L)'
;MVQLAGVQVHVSDTALGGESDAVQLIVDAHYAHQAEWIAFTPEQLGDEFFELQSGLAGAITQKFVMYQMGLAVVGDISDRVAASKPLADWVRESNRGHNLLFAKDLDELGERLQDRQ
;
A
#
# COMPACT_ATOMS: atom_id res chain seq x y z
N MET A 1 13.33 -6.23 -2.65
CA MET A 1 12.85 -7.16 -1.59
C MET A 1 13.48 -6.80 -0.28
N VAL A 2 12.68 -6.75 0.78
CA VAL A 2 13.12 -6.57 2.17
C VAL A 2 12.29 -7.48 3.07
N GLN A 3 12.85 -7.93 4.19
CA GLN A 3 12.11 -8.69 5.20
C GLN A 3 11.84 -7.78 6.40
N LEU A 4 10.56 -7.56 6.71
CA LEU A 4 10.13 -6.68 7.81
C LEU A 4 9.31 -7.49 8.80
N ALA A 5 9.75 -7.53 10.06
CA ALA A 5 9.17 -8.38 11.10
C ALA A 5 9.05 -9.88 10.72
N GLY A 6 9.75 -10.37 9.69
CA GLY A 6 9.60 -11.75 9.19
C GLY A 6 8.73 -11.88 7.94
N VAL A 7 7.98 -10.83 7.57
CA VAL A 7 7.14 -10.74 6.36
C VAL A 7 7.98 -10.34 5.15
N GLN A 8 7.76 -11.01 4.01
CA GLN A 8 8.45 -10.67 2.75
C GLN A 8 7.75 -9.50 2.05
N VAL A 9 8.46 -8.38 1.89
CA VAL A 9 7.94 -7.14 1.28
C VAL A 9 8.69 -6.83 -0.01
N HIS A 10 7.94 -6.69 -1.11
CA HIS A 10 8.45 -6.16 -2.36
C HIS A 10 8.32 -4.64 -2.38
N VAL A 11 9.43 -3.92 -2.27
CA VAL A 11 9.45 -2.47 -2.51
C VAL A 11 9.51 -2.25 -4.02
N SER A 12 8.42 -1.75 -4.59
CA SER A 12 8.31 -1.51 -6.02
C SER A 12 9.10 -0.28 -6.43
N ASP A 13 9.69 -0.31 -7.63
CA ASP A 13 10.26 0.84 -8.33
C ASP A 13 9.36 1.32 -9.49
N THR A 14 8.21 0.67 -9.68
CA THR A 14 7.31 0.85 -10.81
C THR A 14 6.06 1.63 -10.38
N ALA A 15 5.60 2.54 -11.24
CA ALA A 15 4.38 3.30 -10.99
C ALA A 15 3.14 2.40 -11.06
N LEU A 16 2.14 2.71 -10.25
CA LEU A 16 0.87 2.01 -10.17
C LEU A 16 -0.25 2.97 -10.60
N GLY A 17 -0.53 3.00 -11.90
CA GLY A 17 -1.49 3.95 -12.49
C GLY A 17 -2.93 3.45 -12.52
N GLY A 18 -3.18 2.16 -12.28
CA GLY A 18 -4.53 1.61 -12.34
C GLY A 18 -4.63 0.11 -12.04
N GLU A 19 -5.83 -0.44 -12.25
CA GLU A 19 -6.15 -1.84 -11.95
C GLU A 19 -5.27 -2.84 -12.72
N SER A 20 -4.97 -2.57 -13.99
CA SER A 20 -4.14 -3.45 -14.82
C SER A 20 -2.72 -3.54 -14.29
N ASP A 21 -2.14 -2.40 -13.93
CA ASP A 21 -0.81 -2.32 -13.32
C ASP A 21 -0.79 -3.04 -11.97
N ALA A 22 -1.85 -2.87 -11.16
CA ALA A 22 -1.99 -3.56 -9.87
C ALA A 22 -1.91 -5.08 -10.04
N VAL A 23 -2.66 -5.63 -10.98
CA VAL A 23 -2.68 -7.07 -11.23
C VAL A 23 -1.32 -7.57 -11.70
N GLN A 24 -0.68 -6.86 -12.62
CA GLN A 24 0.64 -7.24 -13.12
C GLN A 24 1.69 -7.29 -11.99
N LEU A 25 1.74 -6.23 -11.17
CA LEU A 25 2.67 -6.14 -10.05
C LEU A 25 2.40 -7.20 -8.97
N ILE A 26 1.13 -7.52 -8.70
CA ILE A 26 0.77 -8.60 -7.77
C ILE A 26 1.28 -9.95 -8.28
N VAL A 27 1.08 -10.25 -9.57
CA VAL A 27 1.54 -11.49 -10.19
C VAL A 27 3.07 -11.58 -10.11
N ASP A 28 3.77 -10.51 -10.48
CA ASP A 28 5.24 -10.48 -10.44
C ASP A 28 5.77 -10.63 -9.01
N ALA A 29 5.19 -9.92 -8.04
CA ALA A 29 5.57 -10.04 -6.64
C ALA A 29 5.30 -11.45 -6.06
N HIS A 30 4.20 -12.08 -6.44
CA HIS A 30 3.85 -13.41 -5.98
C HIS A 30 4.79 -14.47 -6.56
N TYR A 31 4.95 -14.51 -7.88
CA TYR A 31 5.69 -15.58 -8.55
C TYR A 31 7.21 -15.37 -8.57
N ALA A 32 7.67 -14.14 -8.79
CA ALA A 32 9.11 -13.86 -8.88
C ALA A 32 9.74 -13.64 -7.50
N HIS A 33 8.95 -13.21 -6.52
CA HIS A 33 9.49 -12.73 -5.25
C HIS A 33 8.93 -13.40 -4.01
N GLN A 34 7.88 -14.24 -4.14
CA GLN A 34 7.18 -14.85 -3.01
C GLN A 34 6.81 -13.83 -1.92
N ALA A 35 6.50 -12.60 -2.35
CA ALA A 35 6.17 -11.51 -1.46
C ALA A 35 4.76 -11.71 -0.89
N GLU A 36 4.58 -11.24 0.34
CA GLU A 36 3.27 -11.16 1.00
C GLU A 36 2.69 -9.74 0.93
N TRP A 37 3.57 -8.75 0.74
CA TRP A 37 3.23 -7.33 0.65
C TRP A 37 3.98 -6.65 -0.49
N ILE A 38 3.36 -5.62 -1.07
CA ILE A 38 4.01 -4.69 -1.99
C ILE A 38 3.97 -3.29 -1.39
N ALA A 39 5.14 -2.64 -1.31
CA ALA A 39 5.30 -1.28 -0.84
C ALA A 39 5.54 -0.32 -2.01
N PHE A 40 4.80 0.79 -2.01
CA PHE A 40 4.91 1.89 -2.98
C PHE A 40 5.18 3.20 -2.27
N THR A 41 5.91 4.11 -2.92
CA THR A 41 5.96 5.51 -2.49
C THR A 41 4.68 6.25 -2.92
N PRO A 42 4.32 7.35 -2.25
CA PRO A 42 3.17 8.17 -2.66
C PRO A 42 3.25 8.63 -4.13
N GLU A 43 4.45 8.93 -4.63
CA GLU A 43 4.66 9.41 -5.99
C GLU A 43 4.34 8.35 -7.05
N GLN A 44 4.60 7.07 -6.74
CA GLN A 44 4.30 5.95 -7.64
C GLN A 44 2.80 5.71 -7.81
N LEU A 45 2.00 6.11 -6.81
CA LEU A 45 0.54 5.97 -6.82
C LEU A 45 -0.15 7.14 -7.54
N GLY A 46 0.54 8.28 -7.67
CA GLY A 46 -0.03 9.50 -8.23
C GLY A 46 -1.07 10.17 -7.34
N ASP A 47 -1.43 11.41 -7.67
CA ASP A 47 -2.36 12.21 -6.85
C ASP A 47 -3.78 11.63 -6.84
N GLU A 48 -4.23 11.05 -7.95
CA GLU A 48 -5.58 10.49 -8.12
C GLU A 48 -5.89 9.34 -7.14
N PHE A 49 -4.87 8.59 -6.71
CA PHE A 49 -5.02 7.57 -5.67
C PHE A 49 -5.48 8.19 -4.34
N PHE A 50 -4.99 9.37 -4.00
CA PHE A 50 -5.33 10.06 -2.75
C PHE A 50 -6.64 10.86 -2.85
N GLU A 51 -7.16 11.07 -4.07
CA GLU A 51 -8.46 11.66 -4.33
C GLU A 51 -9.57 10.59 -4.24
N LEU A 52 -10.01 10.23 -3.03
CA LEU A 52 -10.93 9.09 -2.81
C LEU A 52 -12.23 9.10 -3.63
N GLN A 53 -12.69 10.27 -4.08
CA GLN A 53 -13.86 10.41 -4.95
C GLN A 53 -13.64 9.86 -6.37
N SER A 54 -12.39 9.70 -6.82
CA SER A 54 -12.04 9.08 -8.10
C SER A 54 -12.43 7.60 -8.15
N GLY A 55 -12.47 6.94 -6.98
CA GLY A 55 -12.67 5.49 -6.86
C GLY A 55 -11.42 4.66 -7.16
N LEU A 56 -10.31 5.28 -7.60
CA LEU A 56 -9.09 4.59 -7.99
C LEU A 56 -8.46 3.80 -6.83
N ALA A 57 -8.31 4.43 -5.66
CA ALA A 57 -7.78 3.77 -4.47
C ALA A 57 -8.60 2.54 -4.06
N GLY A 58 -9.93 2.63 -4.15
CA GLY A 58 -10.83 1.51 -3.86
C GLY A 58 -10.64 0.35 -4.85
N ALA A 59 -10.59 0.66 -6.14
CA ALA A 59 -10.40 -0.32 -7.20
C ALA A 59 -9.05 -1.06 -7.07
N ILE A 60 -7.97 -0.32 -6.82
CA ILE A 60 -6.63 -0.89 -6.57
C ILE A 60 -6.63 -1.75 -5.32
N THR A 61 -7.08 -1.20 -4.18
CA THR A 61 -7.10 -1.93 -2.90
C THR A 61 -7.92 -3.23 -3.01
N GLN A 62 -9.03 -3.20 -3.74
CA GLN A 62 -9.84 -4.40 -3.97
C GLN A 62 -9.07 -5.50 -4.70
N LYS A 63 -8.18 -5.17 -5.65
CA LYS A 63 -7.32 -6.19 -6.28
C LYS A 63 -6.39 -6.82 -5.25
N PHE A 64 -5.68 -6.01 -4.47
CA PHE A 64 -4.79 -6.51 -3.43
C PHE A 64 -5.51 -7.47 -2.46
N VAL A 65 -6.70 -7.10 -2.00
CA VAL A 65 -7.55 -7.98 -1.16
C VAL A 65 -7.95 -9.26 -1.89
N MET A 66 -8.42 -9.18 -3.13
CA MET A 66 -8.87 -10.33 -3.92
C MET A 66 -7.75 -11.36 -4.15
N TYR A 67 -6.51 -10.89 -4.32
CA TYR A 67 -5.33 -11.73 -4.50
C TYR A 67 -4.62 -12.06 -3.18
N GLN A 68 -5.20 -11.69 -2.03
CA GLN A 68 -4.63 -11.93 -0.70
C GLN A 68 -3.20 -11.39 -0.53
N MET A 69 -2.92 -10.24 -1.16
CA MET A 69 -1.63 -9.55 -1.10
C MET A 69 -1.82 -8.25 -0.31
N GLY A 70 -0.88 -7.92 0.59
CA GLY A 70 -0.89 -6.65 1.31
C GLY A 70 -0.39 -5.49 0.45
N LEU A 71 -0.98 -4.31 0.61
CA LEU A 71 -0.54 -3.05 0.01
C LEU A 71 0.02 -2.12 1.09
N ALA A 72 1.23 -1.61 0.90
CA ALA A 72 1.81 -0.60 1.77
C ALA A 72 2.10 0.68 0.98
N VAL A 73 1.73 1.82 1.54
CA VAL A 73 2.15 3.15 1.10
C VAL A 73 3.21 3.62 2.09
N VAL A 74 4.44 3.79 1.60
CA VAL A 74 5.62 4.12 2.40
C VAL A 74 6.16 5.48 1.98
N GLY A 75 5.94 6.47 2.81
CA GLY A 75 6.35 7.86 2.59
C GLY A 75 5.47 8.84 3.36
N ASP A 76 5.99 10.05 3.58
CA ASP A 76 5.26 11.09 4.31
C ASP A 76 4.12 11.67 3.46
N ILE A 77 2.89 11.49 3.94
CA ILE A 77 1.66 12.05 3.36
C ILE A 77 0.94 13.00 4.33
N SER A 78 1.62 13.48 5.37
CA SER A 78 1.04 14.30 6.44
C SER A 78 0.31 15.52 5.91
N ASP A 79 0.86 16.19 4.90
CA ASP A 79 0.23 17.36 4.27
C ASP A 79 -1.09 16.99 3.56
N ARG A 80 -1.12 15.84 2.85
CA ARG A 80 -2.32 15.34 2.17
C ARG A 80 -3.41 14.98 3.18
N VAL A 81 -3.02 14.32 4.27
CA VAL A 81 -3.91 13.93 5.38
C VAL A 81 -4.46 15.18 6.08
N ALA A 82 -3.64 16.19 6.33
CA ALA A 82 -4.07 17.45 6.94
C ALA A 82 -5.06 18.22 6.04
N ALA A 83 -4.89 18.13 4.72
CA ALA A 83 -5.75 18.81 3.75
C ALA A 83 -7.10 18.09 3.49
N SER A 84 -7.24 16.81 3.82
CA SER A 84 -8.41 16.00 3.46
C SER A 84 -8.90 15.12 4.60
N LYS A 85 -10.02 15.49 5.21
CA LYS A 85 -10.68 14.68 6.25
C LYS A 85 -11.04 13.27 5.77
N PRO A 86 -11.62 13.07 4.56
CA PRO A 86 -11.88 11.72 4.05
C PRO A 86 -10.61 10.86 3.96
N LEU A 87 -9.50 11.44 3.48
CA LEU A 87 -8.22 10.75 3.40
C LEU A 87 -7.68 10.41 4.80
N ALA A 88 -7.75 11.36 5.74
CA ALA A 88 -7.33 11.12 7.13
C ALA A 88 -8.12 9.98 7.79
N ASP A 89 -9.44 9.95 7.60
CA ASP A 89 -10.29 8.89 8.11
C ASP A 89 -9.97 7.53 7.45
N TRP A 90 -9.72 7.52 6.13
CA TRP A 90 -9.35 6.31 5.40
C TRP A 90 -7.98 5.75 5.79
N VAL A 91 -6.96 6.61 5.95
CA VAL A 91 -5.63 6.21 6.43
C VAL A 91 -5.73 5.58 7.81
N ARG A 92 -6.47 6.22 8.73
CA ARG A 92 -6.68 5.71 10.09
C ARG A 92 -7.37 4.36 10.10
N GLU A 93 -8.40 4.16 9.27
CA GLU A 93 -9.13 2.90 9.20
C GLU A 93 -8.31 1.79 8.54
N SER A 94 -7.65 2.10 7.42
CA SER A 94 -6.75 1.17 6.73
C SER A 94 -5.65 0.66 7.67
N ASN A 95 -5.02 1.57 8.43
CA ASN A 95 -4.00 1.26 9.41
C ASN A 95 -4.47 0.44 10.62
N ARG A 96 -5.78 0.19 10.79
CA ARG A 96 -6.34 -0.77 11.75
C ARG A 96 -6.67 -2.12 11.11
N GLY A 97 -6.82 -2.15 9.79
CA GLY A 97 -7.04 -3.36 9.02
C GLY A 97 -5.75 -4.16 8.74
N HIS A 98 -5.89 -5.15 7.86
CA HIS A 98 -4.83 -6.13 7.55
C HIS A 98 -4.26 -6.02 6.13
N ASN A 99 -4.92 -5.30 5.21
CA ASN A 99 -4.60 -5.39 3.78
C ASN A 99 -4.00 -4.12 3.18
N LEU A 100 -4.10 -2.98 3.89
CA LEU A 100 -3.56 -1.70 3.45
C LEU A 100 -2.92 -0.98 4.62
N LEU A 101 -1.65 -0.62 4.51
CA LEU A 101 -0.92 0.15 5.51
C LEU A 101 -0.36 1.44 4.92
N PHE A 102 -0.34 2.47 5.75
CA PHE A 102 0.36 3.73 5.51
C PHE A 102 1.41 3.90 6.60
N ALA A 103 2.66 4.10 6.19
CA ALA A 103 3.80 4.30 7.08
C ALA A 103 4.69 5.41 6.51
N LYS A 104 5.33 6.21 7.37
CA LYS A 104 6.24 7.28 6.91
C LYS A 104 7.53 6.73 6.30
N ASP A 105 7.95 5.54 6.71
CA ASP A 105 9.16 4.85 6.30
C ASP A 105 9.02 3.32 6.50
N LEU A 106 10.04 2.57 6.10
CA LEU A 106 10.06 1.10 6.20
C LEU A 106 10.15 0.62 7.66
N ASP A 107 10.70 1.43 8.57
CA ASP A 107 10.80 1.07 9.98
C ASP A 107 9.41 1.07 10.62
N GLU A 108 8.62 2.14 10.42
CA GLU A 108 7.22 2.20 10.85
C GLU A 108 6.37 1.11 10.18
N LEU A 109 6.63 0.79 8.91
CA LEU A 109 5.96 -0.35 8.27
C LEU A 109 6.27 -1.66 9.00
N GLY A 110 7.53 -1.88 9.37
CA GLY A 110 7.95 -3.04 10.14
C GLY A 110 7.25 -3.15 11.50
N GLU A 111 7.15 -2.04 12.24
CA GLU A 111 6.41 -1.98 13.51
C GLU A 111 4.94 -2.39 13.33
N ARG A 112 4.28 -1.83 12.30
CA ARG A 112 2.87 -2.16 12.00
C ARG A 112 2.69 -3.63 11.61
N LEU A 113 3.61 -4.21 10.86
CA LEU A 113 3.55 -5.63 10.48
C LEU A 113 3.78 -6.55 11.69
N GLN A 114 4.61 -6.15 12.64
CA GLN A 114 4.87 -6.90 13.87
C GLN A 114 3.63 -6.99 14.77
N ASP A 115 2.87 -5.90 14.89
CA ASP A 115 1.63 -5.85 15.70
C ASP A 115 0.50 -6.78 15.19
N ARG A 116 0.71 -7.43 14.04
CA ARG A 116 -0.30 -8.24 13.32
C ARG A 116 0.02 -9.73 13.31
N GLN A 117 1.06 -10.17 14.01
CA GLN A 117 1.48 -11.57 14.12
C GLN A 117 0.80 -12.33 15.26
#